data_AF-A0A7J4DTN0-F1
#
_entry.id   AF-A0A7J4DTN0-F1
#
_cell.length_a   1.000
_cell.length_b   1.000
_cell.length_c   1.000
_cell.angle_alpha   90.00
_cell.angle_beta   90.00
_cell.angle_gamma   90.00
#
_symmetry.space_group_name_H-M   'P 1'
#
loop_
_entity.id
_entity.type
_entity.pdbx_description
1 polymer ?
#
loop_
_entity_poly.entity_id
_entity_poly.type
_entity_poly.pdbx_seq_one_letter_code
_entity_poly.pdbx_strand_id
1 'polypeptide(L)'
;MNTLNRNIDLDYVKHTATSRKIAPCEALFATLLSALAEEGLLTQGSVNYIARRMIPAFYTYLKVLGYLGNTSSQSNEIEKFRAILVSVNEALKLGDKVSLEKIDENTIRACFGGSTCRYCPKGVGLAEIQDSVCPFPRLLEGIAELEGVPVRLIHKPTVIKRVGELCCTEYRLGTAIK
;
A
#
# COMPACT_ATOMS: atom_id res chain seq x y z
N MET A 1 19.07 -19.99 -12.19
CA MET A 1 17.89 -20.83 -12.49
C MET A 1 17.22 -20.27 -13.74
N ASN A 2 16.75 -21.14 -14.64
CA ASN A 2 16.22 -20.74 -15.95
C ASN A 2 14.75 -20.29 -15.78
N THR A 3 14.53 -19.02 -15.42
CA THR A 3 13.23 -18.43 -15.02
C THR A 3 12.28 -18.11 -16.18
N LEU A 4 12.67 -18.40 -17.43
CA LEU A 4 11.87 -18.07 -18.62
C LEU A 4 10.63 -18.97 -18.83
N ASN A 5 10.52 -20.10 -18.12
CA ASN A 5 9.43 -21.08 -18.30
C ASN A 5 8.48 -21.09 -17.10
N ARG A 6 7.93 -19.93 -16.74
CA ARG A 6 6.76 -19.91 -15.85
C ARG A 6 5.53 -20.30 -16.65
N ASN A 7 4.83 -21.35 -16.23
CA ASN A 7 3.50 -21.65 -16.73
C ASN A 7 2.54 -20.59 -16.20
N ILE A 8 2.38 -19.50 -16.96
CA ILE A 8 1.43 -18.45 -16.64
C ILE A 8 0.03 -18.97 -16.96
N ASP A 9 -0.84 -19.01 -15.94
CA ASP A 9 -2.26 -19.26 -16.12
C ASP A 9 -2.90 -18.06 -16.84
N LEU A 10 -3.15 -18.22 -18.14
CA LEU A 10 -3.72 -17.18 -19.00
C LEU A 10 -5.16 -16.83 -18.61
N ASP A 11 -5.93 -17.78 -18.09
CA ASP A 11 -7.31 -17.55 -17.67
C ASP A 11 -7.33 -16.70 -16.38
N TYR A 12 -6.44 -17.00 -15.43
CA TYR A 12 -6.23 -16.16 -14.26
C TYR A 12 -5.82 -14.74 -14.63
N VAL A 13 -4.85 -14.58 -15.54
CA VAL A 13 -4.38 -13.26 -15.99
C VAL A 13 -5.49 -12.49 -16.68
N LYS A 14 -6.24 -13.13 -17.59
CA LYS A 14 -7.36 -12.51 -18.28
C LYS A 14 -8.45 -12.07 -17.30
N HIS A 15 -8.82 -12.93 -16.36
CA HIS A 15 -9.80 -12.60 -15.32
C HIS A 15 -9.31 -11.44 -14.45
N THR A 16 -8.06 -11.47 -13.99
CA THR A 16 -7.49 -10.42 -13.13
C THR A 16 -7.39 -9.08 -13.85
N ALA A 17 -6.90 -9.07 -15.09
CA ALA A 17 -6.77 -7.87 -15.91
C ALA A 17 -8.12 -7.20 -16.17
N THR A 18 -9.15 -8.01 -16.47
CA THR A 18 -10.50 -7.52 -16.77
C THR A 18 -11.27 -7.10 -15.53
N SER A 19 -11.31 -7.93 -14.49
CA SER A 19 -12.06 -7.65 -13.24
C SER A 19 -11.52 -6.45 -12.49
N ARG A 20 -10.19 -6.29 -12.40
CA ARG A 20 -9.55 -5.17 -11.69
C ARG A 20 -9.25 -3.96 -12.58
N LYS A 21 -9.54 -4.06 -13.88
CA LYS A 21 -9.25 -3.02 -14.89
C LYS A 21 -7.79 -2.54 -14.81
N ILE A 22 -6.87 -3.50 -14.86
CA ILE A 22 -5.43 -3.26 -14.71
C ILE A 22 -4.89 -2.53 -15.95
N ALA A 23 -4.26 -1.39 -15.75
CA ALA A 23 -3.54 -0.66 -16.78
C ALA A 23 -2.13 -1.25 -17.01
N PRO A 24 -1.55 -1.12 -18.22
CA PRO A 24 -0.21 -1.66 -18.51
C PRO A 24 0.88 -1.22 -17.53
N CYS A 25 0.87 0.03 -17.08
CA CYS A 25 1.84 0.52 -16.10
C CYS A 25 1.67 -0.14 -14.72
N GLU A 26 0.44 -0.39 -14.27
CA GLU A 26 0.16 -1.07 -13.01
C GLU A 26 0.68 -2.52 -13.05
N ALA A 27 0.42 -3.22 -14.16
CA ALA A 27 0.95 -4.55 -14.42
C ALA A 27 2.48 -4.56 -14.43
N LEU A 28 3.11 -3.61 -15.15
CA LEU A 28 4.57 -3.46 -15.19
C LEU A 28 5.17 -3.33 -13.79
N PHE A 29 4.63 -2.44 -12.95
CA PHE A 29 5.12 -2.26 -11.58
C PHE A 29 4.89 -3.48 -10.71
N ALA A 30 3.72 -4.10 -10.78
CA ALA A 30 3.42 -5.31 -10.00
C ALA A 30 4.35 -6.48 -10.39
N THR A 31 4.59 -6.69 -11.68
CA THR A 31 5.50 -7.72 -12.20
C THR A 31 6.96 -7.42 -11.85
N LEU A 32 7.39 -6.16 -11.91
CA LEU A 32 8.73 -5.76 -11.47
C LEU A 32 8.95 -6.06 -9.98
N LEU A 33 7.99 -5.67 -9.13
CA LEU A 33 8.05 -5.95 -7.69
C LEU A 33 8.05 -7.46 -7.41
N SER A 34 7.28 -8.23 -8.18
CA SER A 34 7.26 -9.69 -8.11
C SER A 34 8.63 -10.28 -8.42
N ALA A 35 9.19 -9.97 -9.60
CA ALA A 35 10.46 -10.53 -10.06
C ALA A 35 11.60 -10.20 -9.08
N LEU A 36 11.68 -8.94 -8.62
CA LEU A 36 12.69 -8.54 -7.66
C LEU A 36 12.53 -9.25 -6.30
N ALA A 37 11.30 -9.50 -5.86
CA ALA A 37 11.06 -10.19 -4.60
C ALA A 37 11.40 -11.68 -4.68
N GLU A 38 11.13 -12.33 -5.80
CA GLU A 38 11.45 -13.75 -6.04
C GLU A 38 12.94 -14.00 -6.17
N GLU A 39 13.68 -13.06 -6.73
CA GLU A 39 15.16 -13.09 -6.76
C GLU A 39 15.78 -12.69 -5.40
N GLY A 40 14.98 -12.45 -4.37
CA GLY A 40 15.44 -12.06 -3.03
C GLY A 40 15.99 -10.63 -2.94
N LEU A 41 15.87 -9.84 -4.01
CA LEU A 41 16.33 -8.45 -4.07
C LEU A 41 15.39 -7.48 -3.33
N LEU A 42 14.12 -7.86 -3.18
CA LEU A 42 13.14 -7.12 -2.39
C LEU A 42 12.60 -7.95 -1.21
N THR A 43 12.94 -7.49 -0.01
CA THR A 43 12.24 -7.87 1.24
C THR A 43 11.29 -6.74 1.67
N GLN A 44 10.38 -7.00 2.61
CA GLN A 44 9.56 -5.92 3.20
C GLN A 44 10.44 -4.82 3.82
N GLY A 45 11.63 -5.17 4.35
CA GLY A 45 12.61 -4.20 4.85
C GLY A 45 13.15 -3.29 3.75
N SER A 46 13.60 -3.86 2.63
CA SER A 46 14.06 -3.11 1.46
C SER A 46 12.95 -2.23 0.88
N VAL A 47 11.73 -2.75 0.78
CA VAL A 47 10.56 -1.99 0.33
C VAL A 47 10.26 -0.82 1.26
N ASN A 48 10.30 -1.02 2.58
CA ASN A 48 10.11 0.07 3.55
C ASN A 48 11.21 1.14 3.44
N TYR A 49 12.44 0.75 3.12
CA TYR A 49 13.54 1.69 2.93
C TYR A 49 13.38 2.50 1.63
N ILE A 50 13.03 1.84 0.52
CA ILE A 50 12.78 2.50 -0.78
C ILE A 50 11.56 3.42 -0.67
N ALA A 51 10.46 2.93 -0.08
CA ALA A 51 9.25 3.71 0.14
C ALA A 51 9.56 5.02 0.89
N ARG A 52 10.44 4.97 1.91
CA ARG A 52 10.87 6.19 2.63
C ARG A 52 11.46 7.27 1.73
N ARG A 53 12.23 6.87 0.71
CA ARG A 53 12.82 7.80 -0.26
C ARG A 53 11.80 8.35 -1.26
N MET A 54 10.75 7.58 -1.55
CA MET A 54 9.69 7.98 -2.48
C MET A 54 8.73 9.00 -1.86
N ILE A 55 8.57 9.01 -0.52
CA ILE A 55 7.57 9.83 0.17
C ILE A 55 7.59 11.30 -0.27
N PRO A 56 8.71 12.06 -0.23
CA PRO A 56 8.65 13.49 -0.47
C PRO A 56 8.22 13.84 -1.91
N ALA A 57 8.72 13.08 -2.88
CA ALA A 57 8.34 13.26 -4.28
C ALA A 57 6.86 12.88 -4.48
N PHE A 58 6.45 11.71 -4.00
CA PHE A 58 5.07 11.25 -4.17
C PHE A 58 4.05 12.16 -3.47
N TYR A 59 4.35 12.60 -2.25
CA TYR A 59 3.58 13.60 -1.52
C TYR A 59 3.40 14.89 -2.33
N THR A 60 4.49 15.41 -2.91
CA THR A 60 4.45 16.64 -3.71
C THR A 60 3.52 16.48 -4.92
N TYR A 61 3.60 15.36 -5.64
CA TYR A 61 2.69 15.08 -6.75
C TYR A 61 1.23 14.99 -6.29
N LEU A 62 0.94 14.27 -5.19
CA LEU A 62 -0.42 14.17 -4.67
C LEU A 62 -0.99 15.54 -4.28
N LYS A 63 -0.16 16.41 -3.70
CA LYS A 63 -0.56 17.76 -3.32
C LYS A 63 -0.85 18.66 -4.52
N VAL A 64 0.04 18.67 -5.52
CA VAL A 64 -0.11 19.46 -6.75
C VAL A 64 -1.31 19.01 -7.58
N LEU A 65 -1.57 17.70 -7.63
CA LEU A 65 -2.72 17.12 -8.32
C LEU A 65 -4.04 17.28 -7.54
N GLY A 66 -4.00 17.86 -6.33
CA GLY A 66 -5.19 18.16 -5.53
C GLY A 66 -5.74 17.00 -4.70
N TYR A 67 -5.07 15.85 -4.64
CA TYR A 67 -5.56 14.69 -3.86
C TYR A 67 -5.53 14.92 -2.34
N LEU A 68 -4.60 15.74 -1.82
CA LEU A 68 -4.40 15.96 -0.38
C LEU A 68 -5.00 17.28 0.14
N GLY A 69 -5.92 17.92 -0.60
CA GLY A 69 -6.44 19.25 -0.25
C GLY A 69 -7.28 19.31 1.04
N ASN A 70 -7.85 18.19 1.49
CA ASN A 70 -8.88 18.15 2.53
C ASN A 70 -8.40 17.68 3.92
N THR A 71 -7.10 17.41 4.10
CA THR A 71 -6.58 16.90 5.38
C THR A 71 -6.65 17.97 6.49
N SER A 72 -6.41 19.23 6.14
CA SER A 72 -6.36 20.36 7.08
C SER A 72 -7.71 20.71 7.70
N SER A 73 -8.82 20.34 7.06
CA SER A 73 -10.18 20.69 7.50
C SER A 73 -10.78 19.69 8.50
N GLN A 74 -10.09 18.58 8.80
CA GLN A 74 -10.59 17.54 9.70
C GLN A 74 -10.22 17.81 11.16
N SER A 75 -11.16 17.51 12.07
CA SER A 75 -11.09 17.88 13.49
C SER A 75 -10.24 16.97 14.37
N ASN A 76 -10.02 15.70 13.98
CA ASN A 76 -9.22 14.75 14.74
C ASN A 76 -8.21 13.97 13.87
N GLU A 77 -7.15 13.43 14.47
CA GLU A 77 -6.06 12.74 13.78
C GLU A 77 -6.50 11.50 13.01
N ILE A 78 -7.50 10.76 13.51
CA ILE A 78 -8.03 9.56 12.86
C ILE A 78 -8.72 9.93 11.55
N GLU A 79 -9.53 10.98 11.55
CA GLU A 79 -10.22 11.47 10.35
C GLU A 79 -9.24 12.11 9.35
N LYS A 80 -8.18 12.78 9.83
CA LYS A 80 -7.08 13.20 8.97
C LYS A 80 -6.40 12.01 8.30
N PHE A 81 -6.09 10.96 9.07
CA PHE A 81 -5.50 9.75 8.53
C PHE A 81 -6.45 9.01 7.57
N ARG A 82 -7.76 8.99 7.86
CA ARG A 82 -8.79 8.48 6.95
C ARG A 82 -8.81 9.24 5.64
N ALA A 83 -8.74 10.58 5.68
CA ALA A 83 -8.67 11.40 4.47
C ALA A 83 -7.44 11.03 3.63
N ILE A 84 -6.25 10.93 4.25
CA ILE A 84 -5.03 10.49 3.57
C ILE A 84 -5.19 9.10 2.95
N LEU A 85 -5.75 8.15 3.70
CA LEU A 85 -6.00 6.79 3.25
C LEU A 85 -6.86 6.75 1.99
N VAL A 86 -7.95 7.52 1.99
CA VAL A 86 -8.88 7.64 0.88
C VAL A 86 -8.22 8.34 -0.31
N SER A 87 -7.54 9.46 -0.09
CA SER A 87 -6.81 10.20 -1.14
C SER A 87 -5.76 9.37 -1.84
N VAL A 88 -4.98 8.58 -1.09
CA VAL A 88 -3.98 7.67 -1.66
C VAL A 88 -4.67 6.55 -2.44
N ASN A 89 -5.77 5.99 -1.93
CA ASN A 89 -6.54 5.00 -2.67
C ASN A 89 -7.17 5.56 -3.93
N GLU A 90 -7.63 6.81 -3.92
CA GLU A 90 -8.21 7.48 -5.10
C GLU A 90 -7.15 7.71 -6.17
N ALA A 91 -5.99 8.24 -5.77
CA ALA A 91 -4.89 8.54 -6.68
C ALA A 91 -4.31 7.29 -7.36
N LEU A 92 -4.22 6.19 -6.61
CA LEU A 92 -3.60 4.95 -7.09
C LEU A 92 -4.61 3.85 -7.42
N LYS A 93 -5.90 4.03 -7.12
CA LYS A 93 -6.93 3.00 -7.28
C LYS A 93 -6.53 1.65 -6.65
N LEU A 94 -6.02 1.69 -5.42
CA LEU A 94 -5.46 0.50 -4.74
C LEU A 94 -6.49 -0.58 -4.44
N GLY A 95 -7.78 -0.25 -4.43
CA GLY A 95 -8.83 -1.25 -4.30
C GLY A 95 -10.20 -0.61 -4.10
N ASP A 96 -11.23 -1.43 -4.23
CA ASP A 96 -12.62 -0.98 -4.19
C ASP A 96 -13.15 -0.80 -2.77
N LYS A 97 -12.43 -1.37 -1.79
CA LYS A 97 -12.76 -1.30 -0.37
C LYS A 97 -11.63 -0.58 0.37
N VAL A 98 -11.99 0.40 1.19
CA VAL A 98 -11.09 1.08 2.14
C VAL A 98 -11.80 1.12 3.47
N SER A 99 -11.14 0.68 4.54
CA SER A 99 -11.64 0.85 5.90
C SER A 99 -10.54 1.32 6.84
N LEU A 100 -10.97 2.08 7.85
CA LEU A 100 -10.13 2.51 8.96
C LEU A 100 -10.90 2.24 10.25
N GLU A 101 -10.34 1.37 11.08
CA GLU A 101 -10.92 0.90 12.34
C GLU A 101 -10.04 1.33 13.50
N LYS A 102 -10.64 1.83 14.58
CA LYS A 102 -9.93 2.02 15.85
C LYS A 102 -9.92 0.69 16.61
N ILE A 103 -8.73 0.19 16.94
CA ILE A 103 -8.54 -1.07 17.66
C ILE A 103 -8.53 -0.85 19.16
N ASP A 104 -7.83 0.20 19.61
CA ASP A 104 -7.76 0.66 20.99
C ASP A 104 -7.53 2.18 21.01
N GLU A 105 -7.27 2.77 22.18
CA GLU A 105 -7.09 4.21 22.34
C GLU A 105 -6.04 4.82 21.40
N ASN A 106 -4.95 4.09 21.15
CA ASN A 106 -3.77 4.58 20.43
C ASN A 106 -3.47 3.78 19.17
N THR A 107 -4.28 2.79 18.79
CA THR A 107 -4.04 1.93 17.63
C THR A 107 -5.18 2.01 16.65
N ILE A 108 -4.83 2.24 15.39
CA ILE A 108 -5.75 2.18 14.24
C ILE A 108 -5.31 1.09 13.28
N ARG A 109 -6.28 0.49 12.59
CA ARG A 109 -6.06 -0.48 11.52
C ARG A 109 -6.61 0.08 10.23
N ALA A 110 -5.74 0.24 9.25
CA ALA A 110 -6.12 0.62 7.90
C ALA A 110 -6.13 -0.62 7.00
N CYS A 111 -7.20 -0.79 6.25
CA CYS A 111 -7.37 -1.90 5.33
C CYS A 111 -7.72 -1.40 3.93
N PHE A 112 -7.15 -2.05 2.92
CA PHE A 112 -7.48 -1.85 1.51
C PHE A 112 -7.95 -3.16 0.89
N GLY A 113 -8.69 -3.07 -0.21
CA GLY A 113 -9.09 -4.21 -1.04
C GLY A 113 -7.86 -4.96 -1.58
N GLY A 114 -7.38 -5.93 -0.81
CA GLY A 114 -6.18 -6.71 -1.12
C GLY A 114 -6.39 -7.64 -2.32
N SER A 115 -7.59 -8.20 -2.47
CA SER A 115 -7.98 -8.98 -3.65
C SER A 115 -8.17 -8.15 -4.91
N THR A 116 -8.34 -6.83 -4.79
CA THR A 116 -8.59 -5.90 -5.90
C THR A 116 -7.39 -4.99 -6.19
N CYS A 117 -6.29 -5.12 -5.43
CA CYS A 117 -5.16 -4.21 -5.58
C CYS A 117 -4.43 -4.38 -6.91
N ARG A 118 -4.27 -3.23 -7.59
CA ARG A 118 -3.72 -3.14 -8.94
C ARG A 118 -2.20 -3.21 -8.99
N TYR A 119 -1.55 -2.94 -7.85
CA TYR A 119 -0.10 -3.01 -7.69
C TYR A 119 0.33 -4.25 -6.89
N CYS A 120 -0.57 -5.21 -6.67
CA CYS A 120 -0.28 -6.36 -5.82
C CYS A 120 0.78 -7.27 -6.47
N PRO A 121 1.98 -7.43 -5.86
CA PRO A 121 3.03 -8.27 -6.44
C PRO A 121 2.58 -9.73 -6.56
N LYS A 122 1.85 -10.25 -5.56
CA LYS A 122 1.26 -11.60 -5.61
C LYS A 122 0.08 -11.69 -6.59
N GLY A 123 -0.86 -10.76 -6.48
CA GLY A 123 -2.15 -10.86 -7.17
C GLY A 123 -2.16 -10.35 -8.61
N VAL A 124 -1.17 -9.57 -9.04
CA VAL A 124 -1.03 -9.06 -10.41
C VAL A 124 0.32 -9.48 -10.98
N GLY A 125 1.39 -9.33 -10.19
CA GLY A 125 2.73 -9.75 -10.58
C GLY A 125 2.98 -11.26 -10.54
N LEU A 126 2.05 -12.05 -9.97
CA LEU A 126 2.11 -13.50 -9.82
C LEU A 126 3.25 -14.01 -8.90
N ALA A 127 3.67 -13.18 -7.94
CA ALA A 127 4.77 -13.50 -7.02
C ALA A 127 4.47 -14.70 -6.10
N GLU A 128 5.40 -15.65 -6.05
CA GLU A 128 5.45 -16.77 -5.11
C GLU A 128 6.38 -16.45 -3.93
N ILE A 129 6.02 -15.45 -3.15
CA ILE A 129 6.80 -14.98 -2.01
C ILE A 129 6.09 -15.30 -0.70
N GLN A 130 6.84 -15.69 0.33
CA GLN A 130 6.26 -15.98 1.65
C GLN A 130 5.70 -14.70 2.29
N ASP A 131 6.47 -13.61 2.23
CA ASP A 131 6.12 -12.34 2.86
C ASP A 131 5.31 -11.38 1.97
N SER A 132 4.98 -10.22 2.53
CA SER A 132 4.47 -9.06 1.79
C SER A 132 5.66 -8.21 1.30
N VAL A 133 5.54 -7.63 0.10
CA VAL A 133 6.51 -6.64 -0.45
C VAL A 133 5.79 -5.35 -0.86
N CYS A 134 4.81 -4.96 -0.05
CA CYS A 134 3.94 -3.83 -0.33
C CYS A 134 4.52 -2.52 0.22
N PRO A 135 4.64 -1.45 -0.60
CA PRO A 135 5.18 -0.17 -0.15
C PRO A 135 4.17 0.71 0.58
N PHE A 136 2.86 0.46 0.42
CA PHE A 136 1.80 1.34 0.91
C PHE A 136 1.81 1.56 2.43
N PRO A 137 2.05 0.55 3.28
CA PRO A 137 2.18 0.77 4.73
C PRO A 137 3.10 1.92 5.11
N ARG A 138 4.30 1.95 4.51
CA ARG A 138 5.31 2.97 4.81
C ARG A 138 5.02 4.29 4.09
N LEU A 139 4.46 4.25 2.89
CA LEU A 139 4.04 5.46 2.18
C LEU A 139 2.98 6.24 2.96
N LEU A 140 1.98 5.54 3.53
CA LEU A 140 0.91 6.16 4.30
C LEU A 140 1.41 6.82 5.59
N GLU A 141 2.28 6.12 6.34
CA GLU A 141 2.94 6.69 7.51
C GLU A 141 3.70 7.97 7.14
N GLY A 142 4.45 7.94 6.04
CA GLY A 142 5.23 9.08 5.55
C GLY A 142 4.40 10.27 5.12
N ILE A 143 3.33 10.03 4.37
CA ILE A 143 2.40 11.08 3.94
C ILE A 143 1.70 11.68 5.16
N ALA A 144 1.28 10.86 6.12
CA ALA A 144 0.69 11.31 7.36
C ALA A 144 1.65 12.21 8.16
N GLU A 145 2.93 11.83 8.26
CA GLU A 145 3.95 12.66 8.90
C GLU A 145 4.10 14.03 8.22
N LEU A 146 4.10 14.09 6.89
CA LEU A 146 4.17 15.35 6.14
C LEU A 146 2.91 16.20 6.25
N GLU A 147 1.74 15.58 6.46
CA GLU A 147 0.47 16.27 6.75
C GLU A 147 0.31 16.63 8.24
N GLY A 148 1.33 16.40 9.08
CA GLY A 148 1.30 16.69 10.50
C GLY A 148 0.36 15.77 11.30
N VAL A 149 0.11 14.56 10.80
CA VAL A 149 -0.69 13.52 11.45
C VAL A 149 0.27 12.49 12.06
N PRO A 150 0.47 12.50 13.38
CA PRO A 150 1.53 11.71 13.98
C PRO A 150 1.10 10.25 14.16
N VAL A 151 1.46 9.45 13.16
CA VAL A 151 1.22 7.99 13.14
C VAL A 151 2.53 7.26 12.95
N ARG A 152 2.61 6.05 13.51
CA ARG A 152 3.75 5.15 13.34
C ARG A 152 3.30 3.76 12.94
N LEU A 153 3.92 3.22 11.91
CA LEU A 153 3.67 1.86 11.45
C LEU A 153 4.09 0.87 12.54
N ILE A 154 3.17 -0.02 12.94
CA ILE A 154 3.49 -1.05 13.92
C ILE A 154 4.23 -2.19 13.21
N HIS A 155 5.52 -2.30 13.48
CA HIS A 155 6.36 -3.37 12.93
C HIS A 155 6.07 -4.70 13.66
N LYS A 156 5.35 -5.60 12.97
CA LYS A 156 5.17 -7.01 13.35
C LYS A 156 5.95 -7.90 12.38
N PRO A 157 6.14 -9.21 12.68
CA PRO A 157 6.75 -10.15 11.74
C PRO A 157 6.12 -10.10 10.34
N THR A 158 4.81 -9.85 10.27
CA THR A 158 4.12 -9.51 9.03
C THR A 158 3.47 -8.13 9.16
N VAL A 159 3.97 -7.15 8.40
CA VAL A 159 3.47 -5.76 8.37
C VAL A 159 2.05 -5.68 7.78
N ILE A 160 1.72 -6.60 6.86
CA ILE A 160 0.40 -6.70 6.24
C ILE A 160 -0.24 -8.03 6.62
N LYS A 161 -1.40 -7.96 7.26
CA LYS A 161 -2.24 -9.14 7.53
C LYS A 161 -3.38 -9.19 6.53
N ARG A 162 -3.62 -10.36 5.93
CA ARG A 162 -4.83 -10.58 5.14
C ARG A 162 -6.00 -10.89 6.08
N VAL A 163 -7.09 -10.12 5.96
CA VAL A 163 -8.33 -10.32 6.72
C VAL A 163 -9.46 -10.44 5.70
N GLY A 164 -9.85 -11.69 5.39
CA GLY A 164 -10.72 -11.97 4.26
C GLY A 164 -10.10 -11.48 2.95
N GLU A 165 -10.80 -10.57 2.26
CA GLU A 165 -10.36 -9.95 1.01
C GLU A 165 -9.45 -8.73 1.20
N LEU A 166 -9.26 -8.27 2.44
CA LEU A 166 -8.56 -7.03 2.74
C LEU A 166 -7.10 -7.28 3.11
N CYS A 167 -6.23 -6.34 2.74
CA CYS A 167 -4.88 -6.22 3.25
C CYS A 167 -4.88 -5.13 4.32
N CYS A 168 -4.60 -5.52 5.55
CA CYS A 168 -4.69 -4.65 6.72
C CYS A 168 -3.32 -4.41 7.36
N THR A 169 -3.12 -3.17 7.78
CA THR A 169 -1.92 -2.69 8.45
C THR A 169 -2.30 -1.88 9.68
N GLU A 170 -1.56 -2.03 10.76
CA GLU A 170 -1.82 -1.32 12.01
C GLU A 170 -0.81 -0.19 12.21
N TYR A 171 -1.31 0.92 12.74
CA TYR A 171 -0.55 2.12 13.06
C TYR A 171 -0.85 2.53 14.49
N ARG A 172 0.16 3.04 15.17
CA ARG A 172 0.05 3.68 16.46
C ARG A 172 -0.10 5.19 16.27
N LEU A 173 -1.15 5.77 16.82
CA LEU A 173 -1.31 7.20 17.04
C LEU A 173 -0.34 7.63 18.16
N GLY A 174 0.28 8.79 18.06
CA GLY A 174 1.16 9.29 19.12
C GLY A 174 1.56 10.74 18.91
N THR A 175 2.28 11.34 19.85
CA THR A 175 2.77 12.72 19.70
C THR A 175 3.93 12.79 18.72
N ALA A 176 3.90 13.76 17.81
CA ALA A 176 5.01 14.06 16.92
C ALA A 176 6.32 14.17 17.72
N ILE A 177 7.33 13.38 17.38
CA ILE A 177 8.66 13.54 17.95
C ILE A 177 9.26 14.77 17.26
N LYS A 178 9.48 15.83 18.05
CA LYS A 178 10.23 17.03 17.64
C LYS A 178 11.63 16.68 17.16
#